data_AF-L5MIG3-F1
#
_entry.id   AF-L5MIG3-F1
#
_cell.length_a   1.000
_cell.length_b   1.000
_cell.length_c   1.000
_cell.angle_alpha   90.00
_cell.angle_beta   90.00
_cell.angle_gamma   90.00
#
_symmetry.space_group_name_H-M   'P 1'
#
loop_
_entity.id
_entity.type
_entity.pdbx_description
1 polymer ?
#
loop_
_entity_poly.entity_id
_entity_poly.type
_entity_poly.pdbx_seq_one_letter_code
_entity_poly.pdbx_strand_id
1 'polypeptide(L)'
;MGKLRFRWRNLMASQQEQCVLLGKIHAYTRGCHGDRSLGHLSVAETELLRDPEGGRQLLQRLESENARLEAALDWRRRELVFWQWMDTVLGACPPEASQPTFPPHLRGRGRRASARGPVAWELQALQEELQAAVGARRAAWAARVRAQGCRHAFTDHGSSRGFAGAGGVLRGQTPAEEEVHGRAPPSCRPRGLFNLLVGREGSP
;
A
#
# COMPACT_ATOMS: atom_id res chain seq x y z
N MET A 1 40.06 -12.15 -38.02
CA MET A 1 39.76 -10.78 -37.51
C MET A 1 38.31 -10.30 -37.71
N GLY A 2 37.51 -10.81 -38.66
CA GLY A 2 36.16 -10.25 -38.95
C GLY A 2 35.05 -10.57 -37.93
N LYS A 3 35.02 -11.79 -37.38
CA LYS A 3 33.94 -12.26 -36.48
C LYS A 3 33.87 -11.48 -35.16
N LEU A 4 35.02 -11.10 -34.61
CA LEU A 4 35.09 -10.27 -33.40
C LEU A 4 34.58 -8.85 -33.66
N ARG A 5 35.01 -8.24 -34.77
CA ARG A 5 34.55 -6.90 -35.18
C ARG A 5 33.04 -6.85 -35.42
N PHE A 6 32.47 -7.88 -36.06
CA PHE A 6 31.02 -7.97 -36.26
C PHE A 6 30.27 -8.10 -34.93
N ARG A 7 30.71 -8.98 -34.03
CA ARG A 7 30.12 -9.13 -32.69
C ARG A 7 30.19 -7.84 -31.88
N TRP A 8 31.31 -7.14 -31.95
CA TRP A 8 31.49 -5.85 -31.30
C TRP A 8 30.50 -4.80 -31.82
N ARG A 9 30.34 -4.69 -33.15
CA ARG A 9 29.38 -3.75 -33.75
C ARG A 9 27.94 -4.07 -33.34
N ASN A 10 27.55 -5.35 -33.30
CA ASN A 10 26.21 -5.74 -32.86
C ASN A 10 25.97 -5.43 -31.37
N LEU A 11 26.96 -5.67 -30.52
CA LEU A 11 26.85 -5.33 -29.10
C LEU A 11 26.66 -3.82 -28.91
N MET A 12 27.44 -3.00 -29.62
CA MET A 12 27.32 -1.54 -29.54
C MET A 12 25.97 -1.05 -30.09
N ALA A 13 25.48 -1.62 -31.19
CA ALA A 13 24.15 -1.32 -31.72
C ALA A 13 23.05 -1.66 -30.71
N SER A 14 23.11 -2.85 -30.09
CA SER A 14 22.16 -3.25 -29.05
C SER A 14 22.21 -2.35 -27.82
N GLN A 15 23.40 -1.96 -27.36
CA GLN A 15 23.53 -1.05 -26.23
C GLN A 15 22.96 0.34 -26.57
N GLN A 16 23.18 0.83 -27.79
CA GLN A 16 22.60 2.09 -28.25
C GLN A 16 21.07 2.02 -28.29
N GLU A 17 20.49 0.93 -28.80
CA GLU A 17 19.04 0.71 -28.79
C GLU A 17 18.49 0.70 -27.36
N GLN A 18 19.17 0.04 -26.42
CA GLN A 18 18.80 0.06 -25.00
C GLN A 18 18.84 1.48 -24.41
N CYS A 19 19.88 2.26 -24.68
CA CYS A 19 19.98 3.65 -24.23
C CYS A 19 18.84 4.52 -24.79
N VAL A 20 18.48 4.34 -26.08
CA VAL A 20 17.36 5.05 -26.71
C VAL A 20 16.02 4.67 -26.06
N LEU A 21 15.78 3.38 -25.82
CA LEU A 21 14.57 2.92 -25.15
C LEU A 21 14.47 3.44 -23.71
N LEU A 22 15.58 3.38 -22.97
CA LEU A 22 15.64 3.89 -21.60
C LEU A 22 15.34 5.40 -21.55
N GLY A 23 15.94 6.17 -22.47
CA GLY A 23 15.67 7.61 -22.61
C GLY A 23 14.20 7.91 -22.89
N LYS A 24 13.54 7.11 -23.74
CA LYS A 24 12.08 7.20 -23.98
C LYS A 24 11.28 6.92 -22.70
N ILE A 25 11.59 5.84 -21.98
CA ILE A 25 10.92 5.51 -20.71
C ILE A 25 11.08 6.65 -19.72
N HIS A 26 12.29 7.20 -19.57
CA HIS A 26 12.54 8.31 -18.66
C HIS A 26 11.75 9.56 -19.06
N ALA A 27 11.68 9.88 -20.34
CA ALA A 27 10.90 11.01 -20.84
C ALA A 27 9.39 10.84 -20.58
N TYR A 28 8.83 9.64 -20.79
CA TYR A 28 7.40 9.39 -20.59
C TYR A 28 6.99 9.29 -19.12
N THR A 29 7.89 8.88 -18.24
CA THR A 29 7.60 8.69 -16.81
C THR A 29 8.00 9.87 -15.94
N ARG A 30 8.65 10.89 -16.53
CA ARG A 30 9.14 12.06 -15.79
C ARG A 30 7.99 12.84 -15.17
N GLY A 31 8.00 12.98 -13.85
CA GLY A 31 7.00 13.76 -13.11
C GLY A 31 5.64 13.10 -12.99
N CYS A 32 5.52 11.82 -13.33
CA CYS A 32 4.30 11.04 -13.12
C CYS A 32 4.12 10.60 -11.65
N HIS A 33 5.18 10.65 -10.84
CA HIS A 33 5.14 10.34 -9.41
C HIS A 33 4.55 11.51 -8.61
N GLY A 34 3.76 11.21 -7.57
CA GLY A 34 3.16 12.26 -6.71
C GLY A 34 4.20 13.08 -5.94
N ASP A 35 5.27 12.44 -5.48
CA ASP A 35 6.47 13.09 -4.94
C ASP A 35 7.40 13.58 -6.06
N ARG A 36 7.65 14.89 -6.10
CA ARG A 36 8.53 15.55 -7.07
C ARG A 36 10.01 15.15 -6.92
N SER A 37 10.40 14.58 -5.77
CA SER A 37 11.77 14.13 -5.53
C SER A 37 12.13 12.85 -6.29
N LEU A 38 11.13 12.00 -6.59
CA LEU A 38 11.37 10.64 -7.08
C LEU A 38 11.44 10.52 -8.60
N GLY A 39 11.09 11.57 -9.36
CA GLY A 39 11.36 11.69 -10.80
C GLY A 39 10.64 10.72 -11.73
N HIS A 40 10.31 9.51 -11.27
CA HIS A 40 9.71 8.39 -12.00
C HIS A 40 8.68 7.66 -11.11
N LEU A 41 7.74 6.96 -11.76
CA LEU A 41 6.70 6.18 -11.07
C LEU A 41 7.29 5.15 -10.12
N SER A 42 6.70 5.03 -8.94
CA SER A 42 6.99 4.00 -7.96
C SER A 42 6.38 2.67 -8.40
N VAL A 43 6.89 1.56 -7.85
CA VAL A 43 6.35 0.22 -8.12
C VAL A 43 4.86 0.16 -7.83
N ALA A 44 4.42 0.73 -6.70
CA ALA A 44 3.00 0.77 -6.33
C ALA A 44 2.14 1.55 -7.35
N GLU A 45 2.62 2.70 -7.83
CA GLU A 45 1.90 3.46 -8.87
C GLU A 45 1.85 2.69 -10.19
N THR A 46 2.92 2.00 -10.57
CA THR A 46 2.91 1.16 -11.78
C THR A 46 1.95 -0.01 -11.66
N GLU A 47 1.81 -0.61 -10.47
CA GLU A 47 0.83 -1.66 -10.20
C GLU A 47 -0.60 -1.13 -10.30
N LEU A 48 -0.87 0.06 -9.75
CA LEU A 48 -2.18 0.72 -9.86
C LEU A 48 -2.55 1.06 -11.32
N LEU A 49 -1.58 1.48 -12.13
CA LEU A 49 -1.82 1.74 -13.56
C LEU A 49 -2.09 0.45 -14.35
N ARG A 50 -1.52 -0.68 -13.91
CA ARG A 50 -1.69 -1.97 -14.57
C ARG A 50 -3.05 -2.61 -14.26
N ASP A 51 -3.64 -2.32 -13.10
CA ASP A 51 -4.95 -2.81 -12.67
C ASP A 51 -5.80 -1.65 -12.09
N PRO A 52 -6.48 -0.88 -12.96
CA PRO A 52 -7.27 0.26 -12.52
C PRO A 52 -8.51 -0.17 -11.72
N GLU A 53 -9.07 -1.35 -11.98
CA GLU A 53 -10.17 -1.93 -11.21
C GLU A 53 -9.75 -2.27 -9.78
N GLY A 54 -8.60 -2.93 -9.60
CA GLY A 54 -8.01 -3.19 -8.29
C GLY A 54 -7.71 -1.90 -7.53
N GLY A 55 -7.21 -0.88 -8.22
CA GLY A 55 -7.01 0.47 -7.65
C GLY A 55 -8.30 1.10 -7.13
N ARG A 56 -9.41 1.00 -7.89
CA ARG A 56 -10.74 1.50 -7.46
C ARG A 56 -11.26 0.76 -6.24
N GLN A 57 -11.11 -0.55 -6.17
CA GLN A 57 -11.51 -1.35 -5.00
C GLN A 57 -10.72 -0.96 -3.76
N LEU A 58 -9.41 -0.75 -3.92
CA LEU A 58 -8.55 -0.27 -2.84
C LEU A 58 -8.98 1.10 -2.34
N LEU A 59 -9.29 2.03 -3.25
CA LEU A 59 -9.78 3.37 -2.93
C LEU A 59 -11.08 3.30 -2.12
N GLN A 60 -12.09 2.56 -2.59
CA GLN A 60 -13.37 2.41 -1.88
C GLN A 60 -13.19 1.84 -0.48
N ARG A 61 -12.29 0.86 -0.32
CA ARG A 61 -11.97 0.31 1.00
C ARG A 61 -11.35 1.36 1.91
N LEU A 62 -10.38 2.13 1.42
CA LEU A 62 -9.76 3.20 2.18
C LEU A 62 -10.77 4.28 2.58
N GLU A 63 -11.68 4.66 1.68
CA GLU A 63 -12.76 5.60 1.97
C GLU A 63 -13.69 5.08 3.07
N SER A 64 -14.08 3.80 3.00
CA SER A 64 -14.93 3.18 4.02
C SER A 64 -14.24 3.12 5.39
N GLU A 65 -12.94 2.81 5.40
CA GLU A 65 -12.12 2.79 6.61
C GLU A 65 -11.95 4.19 7.18
N ASN A 66 -11.73 5.19 6.32
CA ASN A 66 -11.58 6.57 6.74
C ASN A 66 -12.89 7.10 7.34
N ALA A 67 -14.05 6.83 6.72
CA ALA A 67 -15.35 7.17 7.27
C ALA A 67 -15.58 6.53 8.66
N ARG A 68 -15.15 5.28 8.85
CA ARG A 68 -15.22 4.61 10.15
C ARG A 68 -14.30 5.25 11.18
N LEU A 69 -13.09 5.65 10.78
CA LEU A 69 -12.14 6.33 11.65
C LEU A 69 -12.66 7.71 12.07
N GLU A 70 -13.22 8.48 11.14
CA GLU A 70 -13.84 9.78 11.44
C GLU A 70 -15.01 9.62 12.42
N ALA A 71 -15.90 8.64 12.19
CA ALA A 71 -16.98 8.34 13.13
C ALA A 71 -16.46 7.94 14.52
N ALA A 72 -15.35 7.19 14.59
CA ALA A 72 -14.71 6.85 15.84
C ALA A 72 -14.12 8.08 16.55
N LEU A 73 -13.50 9.00 15.80
CA LEU A 73 -13.01 10.27 16.35
C LEU A 73 -14.15 11.15 16.87
N ASP A 74 -15.26 11.23 16.13
CA ASP A 74 -16.45 11.94 16.56
C ASP A 74 -17.05 11.35 17.84
N TRP A 75 -17.10 10.02 17.93
CA TRP A 75 -17.51 9.34 19.16
C TRP A 75 -16.56 9.66 20.31
N ARG A 76 -15.24 9.62 20.08
CA ARG A 76 -14.24 9.95 21.10
C ARG A 76 -14.39 11.38 21.64
N ARG A 77 -14.72 12.34 20.78
CA ARG A 77 -15.01 13.73 21.23
C ARG A 77 -16.24 13.81 22.14
N ARG A 78 -17.20 12.90 21.99
CA ARG A 78 -18.45 12.85 22.78
C ARG A 78 -18.38 11.88 23.96
N GLU A 79 -17.27 11.14 24.10
CA GLU A 79 -17.10 10.09 25.10
C GLU A 79 -17.33 10.60 26.53
N LEU A 80 -16.80 11.77 26.86
CA LEU A 80 -16.99 12.35 28.20
C LEU A 80 -18.46 12.63 28.51
N VAL A 81 -19.20 13.19 27.55
CA VAL A 81 -20.64 13.49 27.73
C VAL A 81 -21.44 12.20 27.88
N PHE A 82 -21.10 11.17 27.10
CA PHE A 82 -21.70 9.85 27.22
C PHE A 82 -21.49 9.27 28.63
N TRP A 83 -20.27 9.33 29.16
CA TRP A 83 -19.98 8.80 30.50
C TRP A 83 -20.62 9.64 31.62
N GLN A 84 -20.63 10.97 31.52
CA GLN A 84 -21.34 11.84 32.47
C GLN A 84 -22.85 11.53 32.51
N TRP A 85 -23.45 11.31 31.33
CA TRP A 85 -24.84 10.86 31.25
C TRP A 85 -25.02 9.48 31.87
N MET A 86 -24.10 8.54 31.62
CA MET A 86 -24.14 7.21 32.22
C MET A 86 -24.09 7.25 33.75
N ASP A 87 -23.20 8.07 34.33
CA ASP A 87 -23.12 8.26 35.78
C ASP A 87 -24.43 8.79 36.35
N THR A 88 -25.14 9.64 35.60
CA THR A 88 -26.45 10.16 35.99
C THR A 88 -27.52 9.07 35.94
N VAL A 89 -27.54 8.23 34.89
CA VAL A 89 -28.48 7.10 34.78
C VAL A 89 -28.22 6.09 35.90
N LEU A 90 -26.95 5.77 36.18
CA LEU A 90 -26.56 4.85 37.24
C LEU A 90 -26.87 5.43 38.63
N GLY A 91 -26.68 6.73 38.82
CA GLY A 91 -27.04 7.43 40.06
C GLY A 91 -28.55 7.58 40.30
N ALA A 92 -29.35 7.59 39.24
CA ALA A 92 -30.81 7.65 39.32
C ALA A 92 -31.47 6.28 39.60
N CYS A 93 -30.74 5.17 39.46
CA CYS A 93 -31.22 3.84 39.82
C CYS A 93 -31.11 3.63 41.35
N PRO A 94 -32.23 3.37 42.07
CA PRO A 94 -32.18 3.05 43.49
C PRO A 94 -31.32 1.79 43.72
N PRO A 95 -30.46 1.75 44.76
CA PRO A 95 -29.64 0.58 45.06
C PRO A 95 -30.48 -0.68 45.37
N GLU A 96 -31.76 -0.51 45.67
CA GLU A 96 -32.71 -1.58 46.00
C GLU A 96 -33.47 -2.14 44.78
N ALA A 97 -33.57 -1.39 43.68
CA ALA A 97 -34.13 -1.89 42.41
C ALA A 97 -33.14 -2.76 41.63
N SER A 98 -31.88 -2.79 42.07
CA SER A 98 -30.79 -3.56 41.48
C SER A 98 -30.65 -4.93 42.17
N GLN A 99 -31.74 -5.65 42.40
CA GLN A 99 -31.62 -7.10 42.46
C GLN A 99 -31.49 -7.56 41.02
N PRO A 100 -30.31 -8.02 40.58
CA PRO A 100 -30.24 -8.62 39.27
C PRO A 100 -31.09 -9.89 39.34
N THR A 101 -32.22 -9.88 38.64
CA THR A 101 -32.90 -11.10 38.23
C THR A 101 -31.99 -11.80 37.23
N PHE A 102 -30.88 -12.34 37.73
CA PHE A 102 -30.10 -13.30 37.00
C PHE A 102 -30.96 -14.55 36.82
N PRO A 103 -30.96 -15.18 35.63
CA PRO A 103 -31.52 -16.51 35.45
C PRO A 103 -30.91 -17.48 36.48
N PRO A 104 -31.63 -18.52 36.92
CA PRO A 104 -31.26 -19.37 38.06
C PRO A 104 -30.14 -20.39 37.75
N HIS A 105 -29.13 -20.03 36.96
CA HIS A 105 -28.05 -20.95 36.58
C HIS A 105 -26.65 -20.56 37.08
N LEU A 106 -26.51 -19.46 37.83
CA LEU A 106 -25.21 -19.04 38.38
C LEU A 106 -25.21 -18.83 39.90
N ARG A 107 -26.09 -19.52 40.64
CA ARG A 107 -26.05 -19.56 42.12
C ARG A 107 -25.06 -20.61 42.67
N GLY A 108 -23.96 -20.82 41.96
CA GLY A 108 -23.00 -21.89 42.22
C GLY A 108 -21.59 -21.45 42.61
N ARG A 109 -21.41 -20.27 43.22
CA ARG A 109 -20.22 -19.99 44.05
C ARG A 109 -20.41 -18.70 44.83
N GLY A 110 -20.73 -18.84 46.12
CA GLY A 110 -20.74 -17.72 47.03
C GLY A 110 -19.33 -17.15 47.22
N ARG A 111 -19.22 -15.82 47.23
CA ARG A 111 -18.91 -15.01 48.42
C ARG A 111 -18.45 -13.62 47.95
N ARG A 112 -19.26 -12.60 48.22
CA ARG A 112 -18.84 -11.19 48.11
C ARG A 112 -17.73 -10.95 49.13
N ALA A 113 -16.53 -10.67 48.63
CA ALA A 113 -15.49 -9.93 49.35
C ALA A 113 -14.81 -9.01 48.32
N SER A 114 -15.08 -7.70 48.44
CA SER A 114 -14.25 -6.60 47.92
C SER A 114 -13.64 -6.79 46.51
N ALA A 115 -14.46 -6.95 45.48
CA ALA A 115 -14.00 -7.27 44.12
C ALA A 115 -13.51 -6.05 43.29
N ARG A 116 -12.66 -5.18 43.86
CA ARG A 116 -11.89 -4.20 43.07
C ARG A 116 -10.51 -4.73 42.66
N GLY A 117 -9.91 -5.61 43.47
CA GLY A 117 -8.62 -6.24 43.18
C GLY A 117 -8.65 -7.28 42.05
N PRO A 118 -9.65 -8.18 41.95
CA PRO A 118 -9.65 -9.26 40.95
C PRO A 118 -9.83 -8.76 39.51
N VAL A 119 -10.73 -7.78 39.29
CA VAL A 119 -11.04 -7.25 37.95
C VAL A 119 -9.86 -6.46 37.38
N ALA A 120 -9.06 -5.80 38.23
CA ALA A 120 -7.87 -5.09 37.79
C ALA A 120 -6.79 -6.04 37.24
N TRP A 121 -6.61 -7.21 37.87
CA TRP A 121 -5.69 -8.24 37.37
C TRP A 121 -6.18 -8.89 36.08
N GLU A 122 -7.48 -9.14 35.96
CA GLU A 122 -8.08 -9.67 34.71
C GLU A 122 -7.95 -8.68 33.55
N LEU A 123 -8.18 -7.38 33.79
CA LEU A 123 -7.97 -6.33 32.79
C LEU A 123 -6.49 -6.22 32.39
N GLN A 124 -5.58 -6.29 33.36
CA GLN A 124 -4.14 -6.27 33.10
C GLN A 124 -3.72 -7.47 32.23
N ALA A 125 -4.20 -8.67 32.54
CA ALA A 125 -3.92 -9.87 31.75
C ALA A 125 -4.46 -9.75 30.31
N LEU A 126 -5.70 -9.27 30.14
CA LEU A 126 -6.29 -9.00 28.83
C LEU A 126 -5.49 -7.97 28.03
N GLN A 127 -5.00 -6.93 28.69
CA GLN A 127 -4.18 -5.89 28.05
C GLN A 127 -2.84 -6.47 27.57
N GLU A 128 -2.22 -7.34 28.36
CA GLU A 128 -0.99 -8.04 28.00
C GLU A 128 -1.19 -8.99 26.82
N GLU A 129 -2.28 -9.78 26.82
CA GLU A 129 -2.64 -10.65 25.69
C GLU A 129 -2.85 -9.84 24.40
N LEU A 130 -3.55 -8.71 24.50
CA LEU A 130 -3.83 -7.86 23.34
C LEU A 130 -2.54 -7.23 22.79
N GLN A 131 -1.65 -6.76 23.66
CA GLN A 131 -0.33 -6.24 23.27
C GLN A 131 0.53 -7.33 22.60
N ALA A 132 0.52 -8.55 23.14
CA ALA A 132 1.22 -9.69 22.55
C ALA A 132 0.67 -10.03 21.14
N ALA A 133 -0.65 -10.07 20.98
CA ALA A 133 -1.29 -10.33 19.70
C ALA A 133 -0.99 -9.24 18.65
N VAL A 134 -1.04 -7.96 19.06
CA VAL A 134 -0.69 -6.82 18.21
C VAL A 134 0.79 -6.87 17.82
N GLY A 135 1.68 -7.18 18.77
CA GLY A 135 3.11 -7.36 18.54
C GLY A 135 3.40 -8.49 17.55
N ALA A 136 2.77 -9.65 17.72
CA ALA A 136 2.89 -10.79 16.82
C ALA A 136 2.41 -10.45 15.41
N ARG A 137 1.28 -9.75 15.27
CA ARG A 137 0.75 -9.33 13.98
C ARG A 137 1.64 -8.30 13.29
N ARG A 138 2.22 -7.35 14.03
CA ARG A 138 3.21 -6.39 13.51
C ARG A 138 4.50 -7.10 13.06
N ALA A 139 4.99 -8.06 13.85
CA ALA A 139 6.18 -8.84 13.51
C ALA A 139 5.96 -9.70 12.25
N ALA A 140 4.81 -10.37 12.15
CA ALA A 140 4.42 -11.14 10.97
C ALA A 140 4.31 -10.27 9.71
N TRP A 141 3.70 -9.09 9.85
CA TRP A 141 3.63 -8.12 8.75
C TRP A 141 5.02 -7.63 8.33
N ALA A 142 5.88 -7.26 9.28
CA ALA A 142 7.25 -6.82 8.99
C ALA A 142 8.10 -7.94 8.33
N ALA A 143 7.96 -9.19 8.79
CA ALA A 143 8.60 -10.34 8.16
C ALA A 143 8.13 -10.55 6.73
N ARG A 144 6.83 -10.39 6.46
CA ARG A 144 6.26 -10.49 5.11
C ARG A 144 6.82 -9.41 4.18
N VAL A 145 6.91 -8.17 4.64
CA VAL A 145 7.50 -7.05 3.88
C VAL A 145 8.98 -7.31 3.58
N ARG A 146 9.77 -7.77 4.57
CA ARG A 146 11.18 -8.12 4.36
C ARG A 146 11.36 -9.28 3.38
N ALA A 147 10.55 -10.34 3.52
CA ALA A 147 10.58 -11.48 2.61
C ALA A 147 10.20 -11.10 1.17
N GLN A 148 9.28 -10.13 1.02
CA GLN A 148 8.92 -9.58 -0.28
C GLN A 148 10.06 -8.71 -0.83
N GLY A 149 10.75 -7.91 -0.02
CA GLY A 149 11.96 -7.18 -0.41
C GLY A 149 13.11 -8.09 -0.87
N CYS A 150 13.39 -9.19 -0.15
CA CYS A 150 14.43 -10.15 -0.53
C CYS A 150 14.11 -10.93 -1.81
N ARG A 151 12.81 -11.17 -2.10
CA ARG A 151 12.38 -11.85 -3.33
C ARG A 151 12.70 -11.03 -4.59
N HIS A 152 12.73 -9.69 -4.47
CA HIS A 152 13.13 -8.79 -5.56
C HIS A 152 14.66 -8.65 -5.67
N ALA A 153 15.41 -8.76 -4.56
CA ALA A 153 16.87 -8.75 -4.59
C ALA A 153 17.47 -10.02 -5.22
N PHE A 154 16.81 -11.19 -5.08
CA PHE A 154 17.30 -12.44 -5.67
C PHE A 154 17.05 -12.54 -7.18
N THR A 155 16.02 -11.87 -7.71
CA THR A 155 15.74 -11.83 -9.15
C THR A 155 16.71 -10.94 -9.93
N ASP A 156 17.46 -10.05 -9.27
CA ASP A 156 18.35 -9.08 -9.92
C ASP A 156 19.82 -9.56 -10.04
N HIS A 157 20.14 -10.80 -9.62
CA HIS A 157 21.49 -11.38 -9.71
C HIS A 157 21.57 -12.63 -10.61
N GLY A 158 20.55 -12.88 -11.43
CA GLY A 158 20.41 -14.09 -12.24
C GLY A 158 20.41 -13.90 -13.76
N SER A 159 21.20 -12.97 -14.32
CA SER A 159 21.34 -12.86 -15.79
C SER A 159 22.81 -12.80 -16.24
N SER A 160 23.55 -13.85 -15.89
CA SER A 160 24.81 -14.23 -16.53
C SER A 160 24.83 -15.74 -16.75
N ARG A 161 23.96 -16.23 -17.64
CA ARG A 161 24.13 -17.55 -18.26
C ARG A 161 24.58 -17.34 -19.70
N GLY A 162 25.87 -17.62 -19.92
CA GLY A 162 26.47 -17.63 -21.24
C GLY A 162 25.75 -18.63 -22.15
N PHE A 163 25.29 -18.14 -23.31
CA PHE A 163 24.74 -19.00 -24.35
C PHE A 163 25.88 -19.53 -25.21
N ALA A 164 26.08 -20.84 -25.09
CA ALA A 164 26.90 -21.65 -25.97
C ALA A 164 26.39 -21.56 -27.42
N GLY A 165 27.33 -21.62 -28.36
CA GLY A 165 27.06 -21.43 -29.77
C GLY A 165 26.19 -22.52 -30.38
N ALA A 166 25.25 -22.11 -31.22
CA ALA A 166 24.73 -22.92 -32.31
C ALA A 166 24.69 -22.03 -33.55
N GLY A 167 25.41 -22.45 -34.59
CA GLY A 167 25.42 -21.78 -35.88
C GLY A 167 24.10 -22.02 -36.60
N GLY A 168 23.46 -20.95 -37.04
CA GLY A 168 22.34 -20.97 -37.97
C GLY A 168 22.62 -19.97 -39.07
N VAL A 169 23.07 -20.47 -40.22
CA VAL A 169 23.22 -19.74 -41.48
C VAL A 169 21.84 -19.45 -42.01
N LEU A 170 21.43 -18.18 -42.12
CA LEU A 170 20.43 -17.77 -43.13
C LEU A 170 20.62 -16.31 -43.56
N ARG A 171 20.98 -16.19 -44.84
CA ARG A 171 20.39 -15.33 -45.88
C ARG A 171 20.49 -13.81 -45.71
N GLY A 172 21.21 -13.21 -46.66
CA GLY A 172 21.44 -11.78 -46.78
C GLY A 172 20.18 -10.96 -47.08
N GLN A 173 20.35 -9.66 -46.85
CA GLN A 173 19.62 -8.56 -47.47
C GLN A 173 20.48 -7.30 -47.30
N THR A 174 20.58 -6.56 -48.41
CA THR A 174 21.29 -5.28 -48.61
C THR A 174 20.73 -4.16 -47.73
N PRO A 175 21.51 -3.12 -47.38
CA PRO A 175 20.97 -1.94 -46.70
C PRO A 175 20.37 -0.97 -47.73
N ALA A 176 19.12 -0.57 -47.51
CA ALA A 176 18.61 0.69 -48.01
C ALA A 176 18.98 1.75 -46.97
N GLU A 177 19.76 2.74 -47.41
CA GLU A 177 20.00 3.98 -46.68
C GLU A 177 18.68 4.76 -46.60
N GLU A 178 18.24 5.12 -45.39
CA GLU A 178 17.29 6.21 -45.24
C GLU A 178 17.68 7.08 -44.04
N GLU A 179 18.44 8.10 -44.44
CA GLU A 179 18.54 9.46 -43.93
C GLU A 179 17.77 9.83 -42.65
N VAL A 180 18.58 10.23 -41.67
CA VAL A 180 18.19 10.98 -40.47
C VAL A 180 17.60 12.33 -40.87
N HIS A 181 16.32 12.57 -40.56
CA HIS A 181 15.80 13.93 -40.39
C HIS A 181 15.04 14.05 -39.07
N GLY A 182 15.58 14.92 -38.21
CA GLY A 182 15.03 15.25 -36.90
C GLY A 182 13.62 15.81 -36.99
N ARG A 183 12.72 15.25 -36.20
CA ARG A 183 11.43 15.86 -35.90
C ARG A 183 11.23 15.81 -34.40
N ALA A 184 11.21 16.99 -33.77
CA ALA A 184 10.82 17.14 -32.38
C ALA A 184 9.40 16.58 -32.20
N PRO A 185 9.12 15.79 -31.15
CA PRO A 185 7.75 15.39 -30.86
C PRO A 185 6.95 16.61 -30.38
N PRO A 186 5.65 16.70 -30.73
CA PRO A 186 4.81 17.84 -30.39
C PRO A 186 4.65 17.95 -28.88
N SER A 187 4.54 19.18 -28.40
CA SER A 187 4.17 19.51 -27.02
C SER A 187 2.95 18.70 -26.57
N CYS A 188 3.17 17.65 -25.78
CA CYS A 188 2.12 16.99 -25.02
C CYS A 188 1.70 17.94 -23.89
N ARG A 189 0.77 18.85 -24.19
CA ARG A 189 -0.09 19.43 -23.16
C ARG A 189 -0.94 18.27 -22.61
N PRO A 190 -0.88 17.94 -21.32
CA PRO A 190 -1.95 17.15 -20.74
C PRO A 190 -3.19 18.06 -20.71
N ARG A 191 -4.12 17.80 -21.64
CA ARG A 191 -5.51 18.26 -21.51
C ARG A 191 -6.03 17.77 -20.17
N GLY A 192 -6.52 18.70 -19.38
CA GLY A 192 -6.96 18.48 -18.01
C GLY A 192 -7.97 17.36 -17.89
N LEU A 193 -7.66 16.43 -16.99
CA LEU A 193 -8.60 15.55 -16.30
C LEU A 193 -8.04 15.31 -14.89
N PHE A 194 -7.90 16.39 -14.12
CA PHE A 194 -7.80 16.35 -12.66
C PHE A 194 -8.45 17.63 -12.13
N ASN A 195 -9.77 17.67 -12.17
CA ASN A 195 -10.59 18.52 -11.34
C ASN A 195 -11.86 17.73 -11.01
N LEU A 196 -11.74 16.90 -9.99
CA LEU A 196 -12.86 16.43 -9.18
C LEU A 196 -12.29 16.27 -7.78
N LEU A 197 -12.93 16.94 -6.82
CA LEU A 197 -12.69 16.94 -5.37
C LEU A 197 -11.69 18.01 -4.85
N VAL A 198 -12.07 19.28 -4.97
CA VAL A 198 -12.00 20.21 -3.83
C VAL A 198 -13.35 20.87 -3.71
N GLY A 199 -14.03 20.62 -2.59
CA GLY A 199 -15.34 21.15 -2.27
C GLY A 199 -15.36 22.67 -2.26
N ARG A 200 -16.44 23.23 -2.81
CA ARG A 200 -16.86 24.60 -2.57
C ARG A 200 -18.21 24.51 -1.87
N GLU A 201 -18.17 24.31 -0.56
CA GLU A 201 -19.24 24.73 0.35
C GLU A 201 -18.92 26.14 0.85
N GLY A 202 -19.95 27.00 0.94
CA GLY A 202 -19.92 28.21 1.76
C GLY A 202 -20.35 29.50 1.06
N SER A 203 -21.66 29.70 0.94
CA SER A 203 -22.35 31.01 0.74
C SER A 203 -22.21 31.90 2.00
N PRO A 204 -22.68 33.17 2.07
CA PRO A 204 -23.92 33.74 1.49
C PRO A 204 -23.73 34.76 0.38
#